data_AF-A0A9X3D2F6-F1
#
_entry.id   AF-A0A9X3D2F6-F1
#
_cell.length_a   1.000
_cell.length_b   1.000
_cell.length_c   1.000
_cell.angle_alpha   90.00
_cell.angle_beta   90.00
_cell.angle_gamma   90.00
#
_symmetry.space_group_name_H-M   'P 1'
#
loop_
_entity.id
_entity.type
_entity.pdbx_description
1 polymer ?
#
loop_
_entity_poly.entity_id
_entity_poly.type
_entity_poly.pdbx_seq_one_letter_code
_entity_poly.pdbx_strand_id
1 'polypeptide(L)' 'MTVTLALPDSDVGIMLDAADPDAPSGPVFAIDSVAAFHADRPSELGVVAEPSEIPDGSIAAYSDPGGFVFYVLDQAQAT' A
#
# COMPACT_ATOMS: atom_id res chain seq x y z
N MET A 1 -14.51 -1.09 -3.50
CA MET A 1 -14.86 -0.89 -2.08
C MET A 1 -13.80 -1.59 -1.27
N THR A 2 -13.24 -0.90 -0.29
CA THR A 2 -12.13 -1.43 0.51
C THR A 2 -12.54 -1.42 1.98
N VAL A 3 -12.22 -2.49 2.71
CA VAL A 3 -12.48 -2.64 4.15
C VAL A 3 -11.24 -3.19 4.82
N THR A 4 -10.90 -2.63 5.99
CA THR A 4 -9.82 -3.13 6.84
C THR A 4 -10.41 -3.85 8.06
N LEU A 5 -9.96 -5.10 8.29
CA LEU A 5 -10.28 -5.89 9.46
C LEU A 5 -9.06 -5.92 10.39
N ALA A 6 -9.19 -5.40 11.60
CA ALA A 6 -8.13 -5.49 12.60
C ALA A 6 -8.02 -6.92 13.15
N LEU A 7 -6.79 -7.43 13.31
CA LEU A 7 -6.56 -8.67 14.05
C LEU A 7 -6.57 -8.37 15.57
N PRO A 8 -7.18 -9.24 16.39
CA PRO A 8 -7.16 -9.06 17.85
C PRO A 8 -5.72 -8.99 18.39
N ASP A 9 -5.49 -8.04 19.30
CA ASP A 9 -4.22 -7.85 20.00
C ASP A 9 -3.00 -7.69 19.07
N SER A 10 -3.19 -7.04 17.91
CA SER A 10 -2.15 -6.84 16.91
C SER A 10 -2.26 -5.49 16.20
N ASP A 11 -1.11 -4.94 15.82
CA ASP A 11 -1.02 -3.77 14.93
C ASP A 11 -1.18 -4.14 13.44
N VAL A 12 -1.44 -5.41 13.14
CA VAL A 12 -1.65 -5.92 11.78
C VAL A 12 -3.15 -6.07 11.50
N GLY A 13 -3.56 -5.67 10.29
CA GLY A 13 -4.91 -5.87 9.78
C GLY A 13 -4.92 -6.63 8.45
N ILE A 14 -6.11 -7.04 8.03
CA ILE A 14 -6.38 -7.59 6.71
C ILE A 14 -7.17 -6.54 5.93
N MET A 15 -6.65 -6.11 4.79
CA MET A 15 -7.38 -5.26 3.86
C MET A 15 -8.05 -6.12 2.79
N LEU A 16 -9.37 -6.02 2.69
CA LEU A 16 -10.17 -6.63 1.63
C LEU A 16 -10.56 -5.55 0.64
N ASP A 17 -10.05 -5.67 -0.59
CA ASP A 17 -10.40 -4.76 -1.67
C ASP A 17 -11.22 -5.49 -2.74
N ALA A 18 -12.34 -4.88 -3.10
CA ALA A 18 -13.21 -5.31 -4.18
C ALA A 18 -13.36 -4.21 -5.25
N ALA A 19 -12.56 -3.14 -5.19
CA ALA A 19 -12.53 -2.10 -6.22
C ALA A 19 -11.92 -2.62 -7.52
N ASP A 20 -10.89 -3.45 -7.43
CA ASP A 20 -10.20 -4.05 -8.57
C ASP A 20 -9.96 -5.56 -8.31
N PRO A 21 -10.66 -6.47 -9.03
CA PRO A 21 -10.50 -7.90 -8.83
C PRO A 21 -9.18 -8.46 -9.38
N ASP A 22 -8.49 -7.72 -10.25
CA ASP A 22 -7.24 -8.14 -10.89
C ASP A 22 -6.00 -7.57 -10.17
N ALA A 23 -6.21 -6.74 -9.15
CA ALA A 23 -5.12 -6.19 -8.33
C ALA A 23 -4.33 -7.31 -7.64
N PRO A 24 -2.99 -7.29 -7.68
CA PRO A 24 -2.17 -8.26 -6.99
C PRO A 24 -2.44 -8.27 -5.48
N SER A 25 -2.56 -9.45 -4.87
CA SER A 25 -2.54 -9.56 -3.41
C SER A 25 -1.12 -9.34 -2.89
N GLY A 26 -0.96 -8.55 -1.84
CA GLY A 26 0.34 -8.32 -1.22
C GLY A 26 0.25 -7.65 0.15
N PRO A 27 1.36 -7.60 0.90
CA PRO A 27 1.43 -6.85 2.13
C PRO A 27 1.30 -5.36 1.84
N VAL A 28 0.71 -4.65 2.80
CA VAL A 28 0.54 -3.20 2.77
C VAL A 28 1.32 -2.65 3.95
N PHE A 29 2.25 -1.74 3.69
CA PHE A 29 3.06 -1.10 4.72
C PHE A 29 2.58 0.34 4.94
N ALA A 30 2.17 0.65 6.17
CA ALA A 30 1.94 2.02 6.57
C ALA A 30 3.28 2.75 6.73
N ILE A 31 3.43 3.89 6.09
CA ILE A 31 4.63 4.73 6.11
C ILE A 31 4.26 6.20 6.30
N ASP A 32 5.26 7.04 6.58
CA ASP A 32 5.03 8.46 6.83
C ASP A 32 4.64 9.25 5.56
N SER A 33 5.20 8.88 4.40
CA SER A 33 4.89 9.53 3.13
C SER A 33 5.23 8.65 1.92
N VAL A 34 4.21 8.31 1.14
CA VAL A 34 4.32 7.64 -0.16
C VAL A 34 5.06 8.50 -1.16
N ALA A 35 4.84 9.81 -1.17
CA ALA A 35 5.54 10.72 -2.06
C ALA A 35 7.05 10.72 -1.80
N ALA A 36 7.46 10.79 -0.52
CA ALA A 36 8.87 10.73 -0.14
C ALA A 36 9.47 9.36 -0.49
N PHE A 37 8.79 8.27 -0.15
CA PHE A 37 9.24 6.91 -0.50
C PHE A 37 9.39 6.75 -2.01
N HIS A 38 8.43 7.24 -2.81
CA HIS A 38 8.46 7.11 -4.26
C HIS A 38 9.64 7.84 -4.89
N ALA A 39 9.95 9.04 -4.41
CA ALA A 39 11.06 9.86 -4.89
C ALA A 39 12.43 9.24 -4.56
N ASP A 40 12.56 8.65 -3.36
CA ASP A 40 13.82 8.10 -2.86
C ASP A 40 13.97 6.59 -3.12
N ARG A 41 13.01 5.95 -3.81
CA ARG A 41 13.02 4.49 -3.99
C ARG A 41 14.28 4.02 -4.75
N PRO A 42 14.81 2.83 -4.42
CA PRO A 42 15.80 2.16 -5.25
C PRO A 42 15.26 1.94 -6.67
N SER A 43 16.11 2.14 -7.69
CA SER A 43 15.71 2.00 -9.09
C SER A 43 15.41 0.55 -9.48
N GLU A 44 15.84 -0.41 -8.67
CA GLU A 44 15.53 -1.83 -8.81
C GLU A 44 14.07 -2.16 -8.46
N LEU A 45 13.37 -1.28 -7.74
CA LEU A 45 11.94 -1.43 -7.49
C LEU A 45 11.14 -1.00 -8.72
N GLY A 46 10.42 -1.97 -9.30
CA GLY A 46 9.45 -1.71 -10.36
C GLY A 46 8.24 -0.95 -9.81
N VAL A 47 7.75 0.04 -10.55
CA VAL A 47 6.48 0.69 -10.23
C VAL A 47 5.36 -0.12 -10.87
N VAL A 48 4.50 -0.70 -10.03
CA VAL A 48 3.31 -1.43 -10.47
C VAL A 48 2.13 -0.48 -10.58
N ALA A 49 1.99 0.42 -9.61
CA ALA A 49 1.04 1.52 -9.62
C ALA A 49 1.70 2.79 -9.06
N GLU A 50 1.61 3.88 -9.83
CA GLU A 50 2.08 5.19 -9.41
C GLU A 50 1.33 5.67 -8.15
N PRO A 51 1.95 6.54 -7.32
CA PRO A 51 1.26 7.17 -6.21
C PRO A 51 -0.06 7.80 -6.62
N SER A 52 -1.12 7.47 -5.89
CA SER A 52 -2.46 7.99 -6.11
C SER A 52 -3.11 8.38 -4.79
N GLU A 53 -3.91 9.45 -4.83
CA GLU A 53 -4.67 9.91 -3.68
C GLU A 53 -5.83 8.96 -3.37
N ILE A 54 -6.02 8.71 -2.09
CA ILE A 54 -7.19 8.06 -1.51
C ILE A 54 -7.80 9.03 -0.48
N PRO A 55 -9.06 8.84 -0.03
CA PRO A 55 -9.75 9.82 0.83
C PRO A 55 -8.98 10.31 2.06
N ASP A 56 -8.06 9.52 2.62
CA ASP A 56 -7.32 9.85 3.84
C ASP A 56 -5.78 9.74 3.68
N GLY A 57 -5.26 9.80 2.45
CA GLY A 57 -3.82 9.74 2.21
C GLY A 57 -3.46 9.30 0.80
N SER A 58 -2.38 8.55 0.65
CA SER A 58 -1.90 8.06 -0.64
C SER A 58 -1.52 6.58 -0.61
N ILE A 59 -1.63 5.93 -1.76
CA ILE A 59 -1.19 4.54 -1.95
C ILE A 59 -0.36 4.42 -3.24
N ALA A 60 0.64 3.54 -3.20
CA ALA A 60 1.40 3.11 -4.38
C ALA A 60 1.71 1.61 -4.30
N ALA A 61 1.99 1.00 -5.45
CA ALA A 61 2.35 -0.42 -5.53
C ALA A 61 3.70 -0.59 -6.25
N TYR A 62 4.53 -1.46 -5.71
CA TYR A 62 5.86 -1.75 -6.23
C TYR A 62 6.10 -3.25 -6.34
N SER A 63 7.03 -3.63 -7.21
CA SER A 63 7.56 -4.98 -7.29
C SER A 63 9.06 -5.00 -7.02
N ASP A 64 9.51 -6.01 -6.27
CA ASP A 64 10.94 -6.28 -6.11
C ASP A 64 11.50 -7.04 -7.34
N PRO A 65 12.83 -7.22 -7.44
CA PRO A 65 13.45 -7.99 -8.53
C PRO A 65 13.00 -9.47 -8.61
N GLY A 66 12.40 -10.01 -7.55
CA GLY A 66 11.81 -11.34 -7.51
C GLY A 66 10.36 -11.39 -8.01
N GLY A 67 9.77 -10.23 -8.35
CA GLY A 67 8.38 -10.11 -8.79
C GLY A 67 7.36 -10.08 -7.65
N PHE A 68 7.80 -9.98 -6.40
CA PHE A 68 6.91 -9.86 -5.26
C PHE A 68 6.32 -8.44 -5.22
N VAL A 69 4.99 -8.35 -5.22
CA VAL A 69 4.27 -7.07 -5.17
C VAL A 69 3.95 -6.71 -3.73
N PHE A 70 4.20 -5.46 -3.38
CA PHE A 70 3.78 -4.87 -2.10
C PHE A 70 3.24 -3.46 -2.31
N TYR A 71 2.48 -3.01 -1.32
CA TYR A 71 1.86 -1.70 -1.29
C TYR A 71 2.47 -0.87 -0.17
N VAL A 72 2.55 0.42 -0.40
CA VAL A 72 2.83 1.40 0.65
C VAL A 72 1.69 2.39 0.73
N LEU A 73 1.38 2.78 1.95
CA LEU A 73 0.22 3.58 2.31
C LEU A 73 0.70 4.65 3.29
N ASP A 74 0.40 5.91 3.02
CA ASP A 74 0.34 6.91 4.07
C ASP A 74 -1.13 7.20 4.33
N GLN A 75 -1.54 7.19 5.60
CA GLN A 75 -2.88 7.58 5.99
C GLN A 75 -2.79 8.43 7.25
N ALA A 76 -3.53 9.54 7.25
CA ALA A 76 -3.86 10.20 8.49
C ALA A 76 -4.80 9.25 9.25
N GLN A 77 -4.30 8.61 10.32
CA GLN A 77 -5.13 7.78 11.18
C GLN A 77 -6.41 8.53 11.56
N ALA A 78 -7.58 7.96 11.24
CA ALA A 78 -8.83 8.43 11.83
C ALA A 78 -8.70 8.25 13.35
N THR A 79 -8.73 9.37 14.06
CA THR A 79 -8.54 9.43 15.51
C THR A 79 -9.70 8.79 16.26
#